data_AF-A0A662MP75-F1
#
_entry.id   AF-A0A662MP75-F1
#
_cell.length_a   1.000
_cell.length_b   1.000
_cell.length_c   1.000
_cell.angle_alpha   90.00
_cell.angle_beta   90.00
_cell.angle_gamma   90.00
#
_symmetry.space_group_name_H-M   'P 1'
#
loop_
_entity.id
_entity.type
_entity.pdbx_description
1 polymer ?
#
loop_
_entity_poly.entity_id
_entity_poly.type
_entity_poly.pdbx_seq_one_letter_code
_entity_poly.pdbx_strand_id
1 'polypeptide(L)'
;MRQDLEQIVKLLETFWMEVKRGAMSVPRGAVATYGDLAEALGDRGAARALPGVLEEIKRLGDPFSRVPENVPLHRFVRSDGWIREECREALMREGVEVKEGRVGDLPSRVWKDFSISAVLTALRELQKKAAADMHTPQVHDAESFLSVDVSYAGRRALICGVLFGRGDVEEVKVETEVLFPYVPGYLFFREGVLIAQMMDEHQLKPDVILLDGHGVLHPRGSGLATHLGSLLRVPSIGVAKSLLVGGHRKEKEIEAVFLAGEQRGWAVKKSVIKKRGRRYIYISPGWGVGLEGSLKIYLKAADIIGGEPVERAHRCAARW
;
A
#
# COMPACT_ATOMS: atom_id res chain seq x y z
N MET A 1 19.53 1.56 -6.45
CA MET A 1 18.21 1.93 -7.01
C MET A 1 17.73 0.95 -8.09
N ARG A 2 18.28 0.93 -9.31
CA ARG A 2 17.76 0.05 -10.39
C ARG A 2 17.76 -1.45 -10.02
N GLN A 3 18.87 -1.95 -9.48
CA GLN A 3 18.97 -3.33 -8.97
C GLN A 3 17.97 -3.61 -7.84
N ASP A 4 17.76 -2.67 -6.92
CA ASP A 4 16.79 -2.82 -5.82
C ASP A 4 15.35 -2.89 -6.37
N LEU A 5 15.02 -2.03 -7.35
CA LEU A 5 13.72 -2.04 -8.03
C LEU A 5 13.47 -3.35 -8.78
N GLU A 6 14.45 -3.85 -9.53
CA GLU A 6 14.37 -5.14 -10.22
C GLU A 6 14.12 -6.28 -9.23
N GLN A 7 14.82 -6.29 -8.09
CA GLN A 7 14.60 -7.28 -7.03
C GLN A 7 13.20 -7.18 -6.43
N ILE A 8 12.70 -5.96 -6.18
CA ILE A 8 11.33 -5.74 -5.70
C ILE A 8 10.33 -6.29 -6.71
N VAL A 9 10.43 -5.91 -7.98
CA VAL A 9 9.51 -6.36 -9.04
C VAL A 9 9.46 -7.88 -9.13
N LYS A 10 10.61 -8.57 -9.01
CA LYS A 10 10.67 -10.04 -8.97
C LYS A 10 9.91 -10.63 -7.78
N LEU A 11 9.94 -9.98 -6.62
CA LEU A 11 9.14 -10.40 -5.46
C LEU A 11 7.64 -10.14 -5.67
N LEU A 12 7.26 -9.08 -6.39
CA LEU A 12 5.86 -8.83 -6.75
C LEU A 12 5.34 -9.92 -7.68
N GLU A 13 6.11 -10.30 -8.70
CA GLU A 13 5.80 -11.42 -9.58
C GLU A 13 5.67 -12.74 -8.79
N THR A 14 6.63 -12.99 -7.90
CA THR A 14 6.60 -14.16 -7.00
C THR A 14 5.32 -14.19 -6.16
N PHE A 15 4.85 -13.05 -5.66
CA PHE A 15 3.60 -12.99 -4.89
C PHE A 15 2.41 -13.54 -5.69
N TRP A 16 2.23 -13.10 -6.93
CA TRP A 16 1.14 -13.60 -7.78
C TRP A 16 1.28 -15.09 -8.08
N MET A 17 2.50 -15.54 -8.40
CA MET A 17 2.79 -16.94 -8.65
C MET A 17 2.44 -17.82 -7.43
N GLU A 18 2.82 -17.41 -6.23
CA GLU A 18 2.63 -18.19 -5.01
C GLU A 18 1.17 -18.15 -4.51
N VAL A 19 0.47 -17.02 -4.67
CA VAL A 19 -0.99 -16.97 -4.45
C VAL A 19 -1.71 -17.97 -5.36
N LYS A 20 -1.35 -17.99 -6.65
CA LYS A 20 -1.90 -18.93 -7.62
C LYS A 20 -1.60 -20.37 -7.27
N ARG A 21 -0.33 -20.71 -6.99
CA ARG A 21 0.09 -22.07 -6.56
C ARG A 21 -0.66 -22.51 -5.31
N GLY A 22 -0.76 -21.63 -4.32
CA GLY A 22 -1.52 -21.89 -3.09
C GLY A 22 -2.99 -22.18 -3.39
N ALA A 23 -3.63 -21.36 -4.23
CA ALA A 23 -5.02 -21.57 -4.63
C ALA A 23 -5.25 -22.91 -5.34
N MET A 24 -4.36 -23.29 -6.25
CA MET A 24 -4.45 -24.54 -7.01
C MET A 24 -4.12 -25.78 -6.16
N SER A 25 -3.39 -25.61 -5.04
CA SER A 25 -2.98 -26.72 -4.18
C SER A 25 -4.08 -27.29 -3.29
N VAL A 26 -5.19 -26.56 -3.07
CA VAL A 26 -6.28 -27.03 -2.21
C VAL A 26 -6.98 -28.21 -2.89
N PRO A 27 -6.92 -29.44 -2.34
CA PRO A 27 -7.42 -30.62 -3.02
C PRO A 27 -8.95 -30.64 -3.08
N ARG A 28 -9.48 -31.42 -4.02
CA ARG A 28 -10.92 -31.68 -4.12
C ARG A 28 -11.45 -32.26 -2.80
N GLY A 29 -12.57 -31.72 -2.31
CA GLY A 29 -13.18 -32.17 -1.05
C GLY A 29 -12.64 -31.51 0.22
N ALA A 30 -11.60 -30.68 0.08
CA ALA A 30 -11.07 -29.83 1.15
C ALA A 30 -11.40 -28.36 0.89
N VAL A 31 -11.29 -27.55 1.94
CA VAL A 31 -11.42 -26.09 1.87
C VAL A 31 -10.26 -25.43 2.60
N ALA A 32 -9.91 -24.20 2.23
CA ALA A 32 -8.96 -23.38 2.99
C ALA A 32 -9.61 -22.05 3.35
N THR A 33 -9.14 -21.41 4.42
CA THR A 33 -9.52 -20.02 4.68
C THR A 33 -8.55 -19.07 3.98
N TYR A 34 -9.00 -17.85 3.69
CA TYR A 34 -8.09 -16.79 3.26
C TYR A 34 -7.01 -16.49 4.32
N GLY A 35 -7.29 -16.78 5.59
CA GLY A 35 -6.30 -16.70 6.67
C GLY A 35 -5.16 -17.70 6.52
N ASP A 36 -5.48 -18.95 6.19
CA ASP A 36 -4.48 -20.02 6.04
C ASP A 36 -3.57 -19.75 4.83
N LEU A 37 -4.13 -19.33 3.69
CA LEU A 37 -3.32 -18.94 2.53
C LEU A 37 -2.45 -17.70 2.82
N ALA A 38 -3.00 -16.70 3.50
CA ALA A 38 -2.24 -15.50 3.88
C ALA A 38 -1.10 -15.82 4.86
N GLU A 39 -1.33 -16.73 5.80
CA GLU A 39 -0.34 -17.23 6.74
C GLU A 39 0.78 -17.98 6.02
N ALA A 40 0.45 -18.85 5.07
CA ALA A 40 1.44 -19.54 4.22
C ALA A 40 2.26 -18.59 3.34
N LEU A 41 1.65 -17.52 2.82
CA LEU A 41 2.36 -16.44 2.12
C LEU A 41 3.26 -15.61 3.06
N GLY A 42 3.12 -15.80 4.37
CA GLY A 42 3.96 -15.21 5.40
C GLY A 42 3.27 -14.08 6.18
N ASP A 43 2.08 -13.60 5.82
CA ASP A 43 1.37 -12.53 6.55
C ASP A 43 -0.13 -12.79 6.63
N ARG A 44 -0.60 -13.29 7.77
CA ARG A 44 -2.03 -13.51 8.02
C ARG A 44 -2.86 -12.20 7.89
N GLY A 45 -2.25 -11.04 8.08
CA GLY A 45 -2.89 -9.73 7.89
C GLY A 45 -3.31 -9.45 6.43
N ALA A 46 -2.74 -10.16 5.46
CA ALA A 46 -3.08 -10.05 4.04
C ALA A 46 -4.39 -10.76 3.66
N ALA A 47 -4.99 -11.55 4.57
CA ALA A 47 -6.18 -12.37 4.29
C ALA A 47 -7.34 -11.57 3.67
N ARG A 48 -7.53 -10.31 4.06
CA ARG A 48 -8.62 -9.47 3.52
C ARG A 48 -8.43 -9.06 2.06
N ALA A 49 -7.21 -9.11 1.54
CA ALA A 49 -6.92 -8.78 0.15
C ALA A 49 -7.11 -9.98 -0.79
N LEU A 50 -6.82 -11.19 -0.30
CA LEU A 50 -6.79 -12.41 -1.12
C LEU A 50 -8.08 -12.74 -1.89
N PRO A 51 -9.31 -12.49 -1.39
CA PRO A 51 -10.52 -12.68 -2.20
C PRO A 51 -10.48 -11.89 -3.51
N GLY A 52 -10.06 -10.61 -3.44
CA GLY A 52 -9.95 -9.76 -4.63
C GLY A 52 -8.81 -10.19 -5.55
N VAL A 53 -7.67 -10.59 -4.97
CA VAL A 53 -6.51 -11.10 -5.75
C VAL A 53 -6.86 -12.37 -6.51
N LEU A 54 -7.54 -13.32 -5.88
CA LEU A 54 -7.92 -14.58 -6.52
C LEU A 54 -9.00 -14.36 -7.60
N GLU A 55 -9.97 -13.48 -7.36
CA GLU A 55 -10.97 -13.09 -8.36
C GLU A 55 -10.30 -12.42 -9.57
N GLU A 56 -9.28 -11.58 -9.32
CA GLU A 56 -8.47 -10.96 -10.37
C GLU A 56 -7.71 -12.01 -11.19
N ILE A 57 -6.99 -12.94 -10.54
CA ILE A 57 -6.32 -14.06 -11.22
C ILE A 57 -7.32 -14.83 -12.09
N LYS A 58 -8.52 -15.12 -11.58
CA LYS A 58 -9.55 -15.86 -12.30
C LYS A 58 -10.07 -15.14 -13.54
N ARG A 59 -10.33 -13.83 -13.42
CA ARG A 59 -10.99 -13.05 -14.48
C ARG A 59 -10.02 -12.48 -15.50
N LEU A 60 -8.83 -12.12 -15.03
CA LEU A 60 -7.93 -11.20 -15.69
C LEU A 60 -6.50 -11.76 -15.82
N GLY A 61 -6.16 -12.80 -15.05
CA GLY A 61 -4.78 -13.25 -14.86
C GLY A 61 -3.99 -12.32 -13.93
N ASP A 62 -2.75 -12.68 -13.63
CA ASP A 62 -1.85 -11.78 -12.90
C ASP A 62 -1.27 -10.69 -13.84
N PRO A 63 -0.74 -9.56 -13.30
CA PRO A 63 -0.21 -8.46 -14.10
C PRO A 63 0.98 -8.84 -15.02
N PHE A 64 1.65 -9.96 -14.78
CA PHE A 64 2.85 -10.38 -15.50
C PHE A 64 2.52 -11.37 -16.62
N SER A 65 1.70 -12.38 -16.35
CA SER A 65 1.27 -13.36 -17.35
C SER A 65 0.10 -12.87 -18.21
N ARG A 66 -0.81 -12.09 -17.62
CA ARG A 66 -2.07 -11.63 -18.23
C ARG A 66 -2.95 -12.75 -18.78
N VAL A 67 -2.77 -13.97 -18.29
CA VAL A 67 -3.56 -15.16 -18.67
C VAL A 67 -4.51 -15.51 -17.52
N PRO A 68 -5.84 -15.45 -17.71
CA PRO A 68 -6.80 -15.91 -16.72
C PRO A 68 -6.61 -17.38 -16.39
N GLU A 69 -6.72 -17.72 -15.11
CA GLU A 69 -6.49 -19.08 -14.60
C GLU A 69 -7.72 -19.58 -13.85
N ASN A 70 -8.07 -20.85 -14.03
CA ASN A 70 -9.26 -21.42 -13.38
C ASN A 70 -8.99 -21.81 -11.92
N VAL A 71 -8.71 -20.82 -11.07
CA VAL A 71 -8.50 -21.02 -9.64
C VAL A 71 -9.80 -21.51 -8.96
N PRO A 72 -9.73 -22.52 -8.07
CA PRO A 72 -10.92 -23.12 -7.44
C PRO A 72 -11.46 -22.24 -6.30
N LEU A 73 -11.99 -21.05 -6.62
CA LEU A 73 -12.48 -20.08 -5.64
C LEU A 73 -13.49 -20.65 -4.65
N HIS A 74 -14.29 -21.64 -5.07
CA HIS A 74 -15.28 -22.29 -4.21
C HIS A 74 -14.66 -23.04 -3.02
N ARG A 75 -13.38 -23.41 -3.10
CA ARG A 75 -12.65 -24.04 -1.99
C ARG A 75 -12.12 -23.04 -0.97
N PHE A 76 -12.29 -21.73 -1.19
CA PHE A 76 -11.87 -20.68 -0.25
C PHE A 76 -13.05 -20.11 0.53
N VAL A 77 -13.01 -20.31 1.85
CA VAL A 77 -14.13 -19.99 2.75
C VAL A 77 -13.71 -18.98 3.83
N ARG A 78 -14.68 -18.37 4.50
CA ARG A 78 -14.40 -17.53 5.68
C ARG A 78 -13.92 -18.40 6.85
N SER A 79 -13.32 -17.78 7.85
CA SER A 79 -12.79 -18.48 9.04
C SER A 79 -13.84 -19.26 9.84
N ASP A 80 -15.11 -18.89 9.70
CA ASP A 80 -16.27 -19.54 10.30
C ASP A 80 -16.96 -20.54 9.34
N GLY A 81 -16.33 -20.86 8.21
CA GLY A 81 -16.82 -21.80 7.20
C GLY A 81 -17.90 -21.24 6.28
N TRP A 82 -18.27 -19.96 6.41
CA TRP A 82 -19.25 -19.34 5.52
C TRP A 82 -18.75 -19.31 4.08
N ILE A 83 -19.66 -19.61 3.15
CA ILE A 83 -19.42 -19.63 1.71
C ILE A 83 -20.29 -18.61 0.98
N ARG A 84 -19.83 -18.18 -0.20
CA ARG A 84 -20.71 -17.50 -1.16
C ARG A 84 -21.69 -18.53 -1.74
N GLU A 85 -22.94 -18.14 -1.97
CA GLU A 85 -23.99 -19.07 -2.42
C GLU A 85 -23.64 -19.73 -3.76
N GLU A 86 -23.02 -19.00 -4.68
CA GLU A 86 -22.55 -19.53 -5.96
C GLU A 86 -21.50 -20.66 -5.84
N CYS A 87 -20.87 -20.82 -4.67
CA CYS A 87 -19.87 -21.86 -4.42
C CYS A 87 -20.51 -23.19 -3.96
N ARG A 88 -21.79 -23.19 -3.54
CA ARG A 88 -22.46 -24.33 -2.91
C ARG A 88 -22.43 -25.57 -3.81
N GLU A 89 -22.91 -25.44 -5.04
CA GLU A 89 -23.01 -26.61 -5.93
C GLU A 89 -21.65 -27.21 -6.24
N ALA A 90 -20.63 -26.36 -6.45
CA ALA A 90 -19.28 -26.82 -6.72
C ALA A 90 -18.71 -27.59 -5.52
N LEU A 91 -18.88 -27.08 -4.29
CA LEU A 91 -18.47 -27.77 -3.06
C LEU A 91 -19.20 -29.10 -2.86
N MET A 92 -20.52 -29.13 -3.07
CA MET A 92 -21.32 -30.35 -2.92
C MET A 92 -20.93 -31.42 -3.94
N ARG A 93 -20.64 -31.04 -5.20
CA ARG A 93 -20.09 -31.96 -6.22
C ARG A 93 -18.71 -32.52 -5.83
N GLU A 94 -17.99 -31.85 -4.96
CA GLU A 94 -16.71 -32.31 -4.42
C GLU A 94 -16.85 -33.11 -3.12
N GLY A 95 -18.07 -33.37 -2.64
CA GLY A 95 -18.31 -34.13 -1.40
C GLY A 95 -18.16 -33.28 -0.14
N VAL A 96 -18.18 -31.96 -0.26
CA VAL A 96 -18.21 -31.03 0.88
C VAL A 96 -19.65 -30.73 1.22
N GLU A 97 -20.08 -31.19 2.40
CA GLU A 97 -21.41 -30.87 2.92
C GLU A 97 -21.53 -29.37 3.22
N VAL A 98 -22.67 -28.77 2.89
CA VAL A 98 -22.96 -27.36 3.18
C VAL A 98 -24.29 -27.27 3.93
N LYS A 99 -24.27 -26.77 5.16
CA LYS A 99 -25.44 -26.55 6.02
C LYS A 99 -25.58 -25.06 6.32
N GLU A 100 -26.75 -24.48 6.05
CA GLU A 100 -27.05 -23.06 6.33
C GLU A 100 -26.00 -22.08 5.77
N GLY A 101 -25.47 -22.38 4.58
CA GLY A 101 -24.45 -21.52 3.92
C GLY A 101 -23.05 -21.66 4.51
N ARG A 102 -22.78 -22.71 5.29
CA ARG A 102 -21.48 -23.00 5.90
C ARG A 102 -21.02 -24.42 5.56
N VAL A 103 -19.71 -24.60 5.46
CA VAL A 103 -19.09 -25.92 5.32
C VAL A 103 -19.37 -26.77 6.56
N GLY A 104 -19.93 -27.96 6.36
CA GLY A 104 -20.16 -28.96 7.40
C GLY A 104 -18.86 -29.64 7.83
N ASP A 105 -18.70 -29.83 9.15
CA ASP A 105 -17.49 -30.37 9.77
C ASP A 105 -16.20 -29.67 9.28
N LEU A 106 -16.20 -28.34 9.31
CA LEU A 106 -15.08 -27.52 8.85
C LEU A 106 -13.70 -28.02 9.36
N PRO A 107 -13.51 -28.34 10.67
CA PRO A 107 -12.19 -28.72 11.19
C PRO A 107 -11.54 -29.91 10.48
N SER A 108 -12.32 -30.90 10.02
CA SER A 108 -11.79 -32.07 9.30
C SER A 108 -11.47 -31.79 7.84
N ARG A 109 -11.93 -30.65 7.30
CA ARG A 109 -11.82 -30.28 5.88
C ARG A 109 -10.82 -29.17 5.61
N VAL A 110 -10.31 -28.49 6.65
CA VAL A 110 -9.37 -27.38 6.46
C VAL A 110 -8.03 -27.89 5.95
N TRP A 111 -7.69 -27.49 4.73
CA TRP A 111 -6.37 -27.65 4.15
C TRP A 111 -5.43 -26.53 4.61
N LYS A 112 -4.24 -26.90 5.09
CA LYS A 112 -3.20 -25.96 5.54
C LYS A 112 -1.80 -26.25 5.00
N ASP A 113 -1.62 -27.38 4.31
CA ASP A 113 -0.32 -27.84 3.84
C ASP A 113 0.06 -27.18 2.51
N PHE A 114 0.31 -25.87 2.56
CA PHE A 114 0.70 -25.09 1.39
C PHE A 114 2.20 -25.20 1.16
N SER A 115 2.60 -25.86 0.06
CA SER A 115 3.97 -25.87 -0.45
C SER A 115 4.28 -24.61 -1.27
N ILE A 116 4.20 -23.44 -0.63
CA ILE A 116 4.44 -22.12 -1.24
C ILE A 116 5.50 -21.34 -0.46
N SER A 117 6.17 -20.38 -1.12
CA SER A 117 7.13 -19.51 -0.44
C SER A 117 6.44 -18.42 0.37
N ALA A 118 7.02 -18.08 1.52
CA ALA A 118 6.57 -16.99 2.38
C ALA A 118 7.00 -15.61 1.84
N VAL A 119 6.62 -15.29 0.60
CA VAL A 119 7.01 -14.08 -0.13
C VAL A 119 6.68 -12.77 0.60
N LEU A 120 5.58 -12.71 1.36
CA LEU A 120 5.23 -11.53 2.17
C LEU A 120 6.23 -11.34 3.32
N THR A 121 6.87 -12.40 3.81
CA THR A 121 7.99 -12.26 4.75
C THR A 121 9.15 -11.53 4.09
N ALA A 122 9.52 -11.88 2.86
CA ALA A 122 10.59 -11.18 2.13
C ALA A 122 10.26 -9.70 1.90
N LEU A 123 9.01 -9.39 1.51
CA LEU A 123 8.55 -8.00 1.37
C LEU A 123 8.60 -7.23 2.70
N ARG A 124 8.25 -7.86 3.83
CA ARG A 124 8.41 -7.22 5.15
C ARG A 124 9.86 -6.99 5.53
N GLU A 125 10.78 -7.88 5.17
CA GLU A 125 12.20 -7.65 5.43
C GLU A 125 12.70 -6.41 4.68
N LEU A 126 12.22 -6.15 3.47
CA LEU A 126 12.50 -4.88 2.77
C LEU A 126 11.95 -3.67 3.53
N GLN A 127 10.72 -3.76 4.05
CA GLN A 127 10.14 -2.70 4.89
C GLN A 127 10.96 -2.47 6.17
N LYS A 128 11.41 -3.53 6.84
CA LYS A 128 12.26 -3.42 8.03
C LYS A 128 13.60 -2.75 7.71
N LYS A 129 14.23 -3.12 6.59
CA LYS A 129 15.47 -2.48 6.12
C LYS A 129 15.27 -0.98 5.88
N ALA A 130 14.21 -0.61 5.18
CA ALA A 130 13.88 0.80 4.94
C ALA A 130 13.61 1.58 6.25
N ALA A 131 12.92 0.97 7.22
CA ALA A 131 12.71 1.59 8.53
C ALA A 131 14.01 1.73 9.34
N ALA A 132 14.95 0.78 9.23
CA ALA A 132 16.23 0.85 9.92
C ALA A 132 17.16 1.93 9.32
N ASP A 133 17.07 2.16 8.01
CA ASP A 133 17.84 3.15 7.25
C ASP A 133 17.40 4.61 7.50
N MET A 134 16.48 4.85 8.43
CA MET A 134 15.96 6.18 8.82
C MET A 134 16.96 7.08 9.57
N HIS A 135 18.13 6.57 9.97
CA HIS A 135 19.11 7.27 10.82
C HIS A 135 20.03 8.23 10.04
N THR A 136 19.55 8.81 8.94
CA THR A 136 20.34 9.69 8.06
C THR A 136 20.25 11.17 8.49
N PRO A 137 21.20 12.03 8.06
CA PRO A 137 21.13 13.46 8.32
C PRO A 137 19.77 14.05 7.91
N GLN A 138 19.15 14.76 8.83
CA GLN A 138 17.79 15.27 8.65
C GLN A 138 17.83 16.63 7.95
N VAL A 139 17.01 16.78 6.90
CA VAL A 139 16.75 18.10 6.32
C VAL A 139 15.73 18.85 7.18
N HIS A 140 15.97 20.14 7.37
CA HIS A 140 15.11 21.05 8.14
C HIS A 140 14.47 22.14 7.27
N ASP A 141 14.78 22.15 5.97
CA ASP A 141 14.20 23.04 4.97
C ASP A 141 14.23 22.39 3.60
N ALA A 142 13.43 22.93 2.68
CA ALA A 142 13.34 22.51 1.29
C ALA A 142 12.84 23.66 0.42
N GLU A 143 13.37 23.79 -0.79
CA GLU A 143 12.95 24.83 -1.76
C GLU A 143 12.17 24.24 -2.93
N SER A 144 12.31 22.94 -3.18
CA SER A 144 11.58 22.23 -4.23
C SER A 144 10.89 20.98 -3.69
N PHE A 145 9.67 20.76 -4.16
CA PHE A 145 8.76 19.75 -3.66
C PHE A 145 8.16 18.98 -4.82
N LEU A 146 8.04 17.66 -4.67
CA LEU A 146 7.26 16.81 -5.57
C LEU A 146 6.09 16.23 -4.78
N SER A 147 4.85 16.55 -5.15
CA SER A 147 3.69 15.80 -4.66
C SER A 147 3.25 14.77 -5.68
N VAL A 148 2.92 13.55 -5.24
CA VAL A 148 2.53 12.47 -6.13
C VAL A 148 1.23 11.83 -5.67
N ASP A 149 0.35 11.52 -6.62
CA ASP A 149 -0.87 10.72 -6.41
C ASP A 149 -1.04 9.69 -7.52
N VAL A 150 -1.73 8.59 -7.21
CA VAL A 150 -2.01 7.49 -8.15
C VAL A 150 -3.51 7.26 -8.22
N SER A 151 -4.07 7.39 -9.43
CA SER A 151 -5.46 7.04 -9.73
C SER A 151 -5.54 5.70 -10.44
N TYR A 152 -6.61 4.94 -10.21
CA TYR A 152 -6.75 3.56 -10.66
C TYR A 152 -8.03 3.33 -11.47
N ALA A 153 -7.92 2.56 -12.56
CA ALA A 153 -9.03 2.05 -13.35
C ALA A 153 -8.78 0.56 -13.64
N GLY A 154 -9.25 -0.30 -12.74
CA GLY A 154 -8.88 -1.72 -12.74
C GLY A 154 -7.38 -1.89 -12.51
N ARG A 155 -6.68 -2.53 -13.45
CA ARG A 155 -5.21 -2.71 -13.42
C ARG A 155 -4.44 -1.53 -13.98
N ARG A 156 -5.08 -0.63 -14.72
CA ARG A 156 -4.43 0.58 -15.22
C ARG A 156 -4.33 1.60 -14.10
N ALA A 157 -3.24 2.36 -14.09
CA ALA A 157 -3.02 3.46 -13.18
C ALA A 157 -2.53 4.69 -13.95
N LEU A 158 -2.95 5.87 -13.50
CA LEU A 158 -2.33 7.14 -13.85
C LEU A 158 -1.62 7.69 -12.61
N ILE A 159 -0.31 7.85 -12.72
CA ILE A 159 0.51 8.55 -11.73
C ILE A 159 0.58 10.01 -12.16
N CYS A 160 0.30 10.94 -11.25
CA CYS A 160 0.62 12.35 -11.47
C CYS A 160 1.59 12.87 -10.41
N GLY A 161 2.71 13.41 -10.88
CA GLY A 161 3.68 14.14 -10.08
C GLY A 161 3.53 15.64 -10.34
N VAL A 162 3.55 16.45 -9.29
CA VAL A 162 3.51 17.90 -9.36
C VAL A 162 4.76 18.45 -8.69
N LEU A 163 5.67 18.99 -9.50
CA LEU A 163 6.92 19.62 -9.05
C LEU A 163 6.69 21.13 -8.89
N PHE A 164 7.10 21.67 -7.75
CA PHE A 164 6.90 23.10 -7.44
C PHE A 164 7.94 23.63 -6.44
N GLY A 165 7.93 24.94 -6.20
CA GLY A 165 8.79 25.64 -5.24
C GLY A 165 9.97 26.37 -5.88
N ARG A 166 10.49 25.86 -7.00
CA ARG A 166 11.45 26.57 -7.86
C ARG A 166 10.78 26.88 -9.19
N GLY A 167 10.52 28.16 -9.47
CA GLY A 167 9.91 28.59 -10.73
C GLY A 167 8.44 28.16 -10.85
N ASP A 168 8.03 27.86 -12.08
CA ASP A 168 6.65 27.47 -12.39
C ASP A 168 6.32 26.05 -11.90
N VAL A 169 5.04 25.78 -11.72
CA VAL A 169 4.54 24.45 -11.37
C VAL A 169 4.57 23.54 -12.61
N GLU A 170 5.23 22.39 -12.49
CA GLU A 170 5.32 21.39 -13.55
C GLU A 170 4.50 20.14 -13.17
N GLU A 171 3.71 19.62 -14.12
CA GLU A 171 2.91 18.41 -13.95
C GLU A 171 3.45 17.30 -14.87
N VAL A 172 3.78 16.15 -14.29
CA VAL A 172 4.24 14.95 -14.99
C VAL A 172 3.20 13.84 -14.83
N LYS A 173 2.84 13.18 -15.93
CA LYS A 173 1.81 12.14 -15.96
C LYS A 173 2.34 10.89 -16.63
N VAL A 174 2.17 9.75 -15.97
CA VAL A 174 2.58 8.44 -16.49
C VAL A 174 1.41 7.47 -16.37
N GLU A 175 0.96 6.95 -17.51
CA GLU A 175 0.03 5.82 -17.55
C GLU A 175 0.80 4.52 -17.49
N THR A 176 0.38 3.63 -16.59
CA THR A 176 1.03 2.34 -16.39
C THR A 176 0.04 1.28 -15.88
N GLU A 177 0.53 0.09 -15.57
CA GLU A 177 -0.23 -0.96 -14.90
C GLU A 177 0.28 -1.19 -13.48
N VAL A 178 -0.66 -1.52 -12.59
CA VAL A 178 -0.36 -1.86 -11.20
C VAL A 178 0.22 -3.26 -11.14
N LEU A 179 1.41 -3.39 -10.56
CA LEU A 179 2.12 -4.68 -10.43
C LEU A 179 1.75 -5.46 -9.16
N PHE A 180 1.15 -4.81 -8.17
CA PHE A 180 0.83 -5.42 -6.88
C PHE A 180 -0.54 -4.98 -6.37
N PRO A 181 -1.36 -5.88 -5.82
CA PRO A 181 -2.72 -5.54 -5.40
C PRO A 181 -2.71 -4.69 -4.13
N TYR A 182 -3.88 -4.17 -3.75
CA TYR A 182 -4.02 -3.52 -2.45
C TYR A 182 -3.96 -4.54 -1.31
N VAL A 183 -2.81 -4.63 -0.65
CA VAL A 183 -2.64 -5.38 0.59
C VAL A 183 -2.39 -4.38 1.73
N PRO A 184 -3.22 -4.34 2.80
CA PRO A 184 -3.04 -3.42 3.90
C PRO A 184 -1.63 -3.47 4.51
N GLY A 185 -0.98 -2.31 4.57
CA GLY A 185 0.40 -2.18 5.04
C GLY A 185 1.50 -2.50 4.00
N TYR A 186 1.13 -2.70 2.73
CA TYR A 186 2.05 -2.94 1.61
C TYR A 186 1.89 -1.89 0.49
N LEU A 187 1.35 -0.70 0.80
CA LEU A 187 1.04 0.35 -0.19
C LEU A 187 2.26 0.75 -1.03
N PHE A 188 3.47 0.76 -0.45
CA PHE A 188 4.71 0.99 -1.18
C PHE A 188 4.87 0.06 -2.39
N PHE A 189 4.55 -1.23 -2.24
CA PHE A 189 4.73 -2.20 -3.33
C PHE A 189 3.70 -2.00 -4.45
N ARG A 190 2.56 -1.37 -4.13
CA ARG A 190 1.54 -1.01 -5.11
C ARG A 190 1.86 0.29 -5.85
N GLU A 191 2.30 1.32 -5.14
CA GLU A 191 2.46 2.68 -5.68
C GLU A 191 3.92 3.11 -5.79
N GLY A 192 4.72 2.87 -4.74
CA GLY A 192 6.10 3.36 -4.65
C GLY A 192 7.00 2.87 -5.78
N VAL A 193 6.83 1.63 -6.26
CA VAL A 193 7.57 1.12 -7.43
C VAL A 193 7.28 1.95 -8.68
N LEU A 194 6.00 2.27 -8.91
CA LEU A 194 5.56 3.04 -10.07
C LEU A 194 6.05 4.50 -9.98
N ILE A 195 5.99 5.09 -8.78
CA ILE A 195 6.49 6.44 -8.52
C ILE A 195 8.00 6.51 -8.72
N ALA A 196 8.75 5.51 -8.24
CA ALA A 196 10.20 5.44 -8.43
C ALA A 196 10.58 5.36 -9.92
N GLN A 197 9.81 4.61 -10.72
CA GLN A 197 9.99 4.53 -12.18
C GLN A 197 9.74 5.89 -12.85
N MET A 198 8.63 6.58 -12.52
CA MET A 198 8.36 7.93 -13.03
C MET A 198 9.50 8.89 -12.69
N MET A 199 10.00 8.87 -11.45
CA MET A 199 11.08 9.77 -11.04
C MET A 199 12.39 9.49 -11.79
N ASP A 200 12.74 8.22 -12.04
CA ASP A 200 13.92 7.88 -12.85
C ASP A 200 13.72 8.27 -14.32
N GLU A 201 12.57 7.96 -14.92
CA GLU A 201 12.28 8.25 -16.32
C GLU A 201 12.32 9.76 -16.64
N HIS A 202 11.71 10.57 -15.76
CA HIS A 202 11.63 12.02 -15.92
C HIS A 202 12.76 12.78 -15.21
N GLN A 203 13.73 12.08 -14.62
CA GLN A 203 14.89 12.67 -13.95
C GLN A 203 14.51 13.73 -12.89
N LEU A 204 13.42 13.48 -12.16
CA LEU A 204 12.88 14.41 -11.16
C LEU A 204 13.78 14.47 -9.92
N LYS A 205 14.21 15.68 -9.54
CA LYS A 205 15.14 15.91 -8.41
C LYS A 205 14.59 16.97 -7.43
N PRO A 206 13.47 16.71 -6.75
CA PRO A 206 12.97 17.58 -5.70
C PRO A 206 13.87 17.51 -4.46
N ASP A 207 13.86 18.55 -3.63
CA ASP A 207 14.49 18.48 -2.30
C ASP A 207 13.70 17.56 -1.37
N VAL A 208 12.36 17.54 -1.49
CA VAL A 208 11.45 16.69 -0.68
C VAL A 208 10.30 16.15 -1.53
N ILE A 209 9.91 14.88 -1.28
CA ILE A 209 8.70 14.27 -1.84
C ILE A 209 7.57 14.22 -0.80
N LEU A 210 6.36 14.63 -1.18
CA LEU A 210 5.13 14.59 -0.39
C LEU A 210 4.19 13.51 -0.97
N LEU A 211 3.86 12.49 -0.19
CA LEU A 211 3.10 11.32 -0.68
C LEU A 211 1.75 11.15 0.02
N ASP A 212 0.70 10.78 -0.73
CA ASP A 212 -0.60 10.38 -0.15
C ASP A 212 -0.46 9.04 0.58
N GLY A 213 -0.13 9.09 1.86
CA GLY A 213 0.17 7.91 2.65
C GLY A 213 0.98 8.25 3.88
N HIS A 214 1.38 7.23 4.63
CA HIS A 214 2.18 7.41 5.84
C HIS A 214 3.67 7.23 5.58
N GLY A 215 4.50 7.83 6.44
CA GLY A 215 5.89 7.45 6.66
C GLY A 215 5.98 6.56 7.91
N VAL A 216 6.55 7.08 8.99
CA VAL A 216 6.73 6.35 10.27
C VAL A 216 5.42 6.03 11.01
N LEU A 217 4.30 6.71 10.69
CA LEU A 217 2.97 6.36 11.20
C LEU A 217 2.40 5.11 10.49
N HIS A 218 3.14 4.02 10.59
CA HIS A 218 2.85 2.73 9.98
C HIS A 218 3.16 1.63 10.99
N PRO A 219 2.45 0.47 11.01
CA PRO A 219 2.69 -0.61 11.98
C PRO A 219 4.14 -1.10 12.07
N ARG A 220 4.92 -0.87 11.01
CA ARG A 220 6.32 -1.28 10.88
C ARG A 220 7.29 -0.09 10.74
N GLY A 221 6.82 1.15 10.95
CA GLY A 221 7.61 2.36 10.70
C GLY A 221 7.98 2.62 9.22
N SER A 222 7.61 1.72 8.30
CA SER A 222 7.93 1.77 6.87
C SER A 222 6.68 1.96 6.01
N GLY A 223 6.00 3.10 6.15
CA GLY A 223 4.96 3.50 5.21
C GLY A 223 5.52 3.85 3.82
N LEU A 224 4.64 4.26 2.91
CA LEU A 224 4.99 4.65 1.53
C LEU A 224 6.14 5.67 1.50
N ALA A 225 6.06 6.73 2.32
CA ALA A 225 7.09 7.77 2.35
C ALA A 225 8.44 7.25 2.84
N THR A 226 8.47 6.51 3.94
CA THR A 226 9.71 5.93 4.47
C THR A 226 10.40 5.02 3.46
N HIS A 227 9.65 4.10 2.86
CA HIS A 227 10.23 3.11 1.95
C HIS A 227 10.68 3.76 0.64
N LEU A 228 9.83 4.59 0.02
CA LEU A 228 10.19 5.27 -1.23
C LEU A 228 11.39 6.21 -1.04
N GLY A 229 11.41 6.99 0.04
CA GLY A 229 12.51 7.91 0.32
C GLY A 229 13.84 7.19 0.59
N SER A 230 13.81 6.06 1.32
CA SER A 230 14.99 5.21 1.53
C SER A 230 15.51 4.62 0.21
N LEU A 231 14.61 4.12 -0.65
CA LEU A 231 14.98 3.56 -1.95
C LEU A 231 15.60 4.60 -2.89
N LEU A 232 15.00 5.80 -2.97
CA LEU A 232 15.42 6.87 -3.86
C LEU A 232 16.56 7.72 -3.30
N ARG A 233 16.82 7.63 -1.99
CA ARG A 233 17.70 8.55 -1.24
C ARG A 233 17.26 10.00 -1.37
N VAL A 234 15.95 10.24 -1.36
CA VAL A 234 15.33 11.56 -1.41
C VAL A 234 14.49 11.78 -0.15
N PRO A 235 14.65 12.93 0.55
CA PRO A 235 13.82 13.25 1.70
C PRO A 235 12.33 13.13 1.40
N SER A 236 11.55 12.56 2.31
CA SER A 236 10.14 12.28 2.07
C SER A 236 9.27 12.50 3.29
N ILE A 237 8.01 12.86 3.05
CA ILE A 237 6.98 13.09 4.07
C ILE A 237 5.70 12.39 3.63
N GLY A 238 5.12 11.62 4.54
CA GLY A 238 3.79 11.05 4.37
C GLY A 238 2.71 12.04 4.78
N VAL A 239 1.74 12.26 3.92
CA VAL A 239 0.57 13.12 4.11
C VAL A 239 -0.69 12.28 3.92
N ALA A 240 -1.32 11.84 5.01
CA ALA A 240 -2.47 10.94 4.93
C ALA A 240 -3.80 11.60 5.33
N LYS A 241 -4.89 11.17 4.71
CA LYS A 241 -6.26 11.65 5.00
C LYS A 241 -6.92 10.97 6.22
N SER A 242 -6.37 9.84 6.65
CA SER A 242 -6.81 9.07 7.81
C SER A 242 -5.59 8.57 8.59
N LEU A 243 -5.78 8.21 9.85
CA LEU A 243 -4.70 7.70 10.70
C LEU A 243 -4.71 6.16 10.66
N LEU A 244 -3.61 5.56 10.19
CA LEU A 244 -3.44 4.10 10.17
C LEU A 244 -3.10 3.52 11.55
N VAL A 245 -2.23 4.20 12.31
CA VAL A 245 -1.81 3.81 13.66
C VAL A 245 -1.54 5.04 14.53
N GLY A 246 -1.68 4.88 15.85
CA GLY A 246 -1.46 5.95 16.83
C GLY A 246 -2.73 6.73 17.16
N GLY A 247 -2.57 7.85 17.88
CA GLY A 247 -3.68 8.70 18.31
C GLY A 247 -3.26 10.10 18.72
N HIS A 248 -4.23 11.00 18.79
CA HIS A 248 -4.07 12.39 19.26
C HIS A 248 -5.37 12.86 19.93
N ARG A 249 -5.32 13.98 20.67
CA ARG A 249 -6.43 14.43 21.53
C ARG A 249 -7.60 15.11 20.78
N LYS A 250 -7.41 15.58 19.55
CA LYS A 250 -8.41 16.23 18.68
C LYS A 250 -8.93 17.58 19.22
N GLU A 251 -8.09 18.30 19.96
CA GLU A 251 -8.43 19.56 20.62
C GLU A 251 -7.92 20.77 19.81
N LYS A 252 -6.65 20.72 19.39
CA LYS A 252 -5.97 21.85 18.74
C LYS A 252 -5.94 21.71 17.22
N GLU A 253 -5.60 22.80 16.54
CA GLU A 253 -5.47 22.81 15.08
C GLU A 253 -4.26 22.02 14.58
N ILE A 254 -3.17 22.03 15.34
CA ILE A 254 -1.97 21.21 15.12
C ILE A 254 -1.70 20.45 16.41
N GLU A 255 -1.56 19.13 16.31
CA GLU A 255 -1.36 18.24 17.45
C GLU A 255 -0.33 17.16 17.16
N ALA A 256 0.40 16.75 18.20
CA ALA A 256 1.25 15.59 18.17
C ALA A 256 0.42 14.30 18.05
N VAL A 257 0.85 13.40 17.16
CA VAL A 257 0.33 12.03 17.04
C VAL A 257 1.29 11.09 17.75
N PHE A 258 0.77 10.33 18.70
CA PHE A 258 1.54 9.38 19.51
C PHE A 258 1.30 7.94 19.07
N LEU A 259 2.36 7.16 19.02
CA LEU A 259 2.35 5.72 18.82
C LEU A 259 3.28 5.07 19.84
N ALA A 260 2.76 4.10 20.60
CA ALA A 260 3.51 3.44 21.69
C ALA A 260 4.15 4.42 22.70
N GLY A 261 3.47 5.54 23.01
CA GLY A 261 3.93 6.54 23.97
C GLY A 261 4.89 7.60 23.40
N GLU A 262 5.33 7.46 22.16
CA GLU A 262 6.25 8.41 21.52
C GLU A 262 5.55 9.23 20.44
N GLN A 263 5.93 10.49 20.31
CA GLN A 263 5.45 11.32 19.20
C GLN A 263 6.10 10.83 17.89
N ARG A 264 5.27 10.49 16.91
CA ARG A 264 5.71 9.97 15.60
C ARG A 264 5.17 10.76 14.41
N GLY A 265 4.34 11.77 14.65
CA GLY A 265 3.84 12.65 13.59
C GLY A 265 2.98 13.77 14.12
N TRP A 266 2.23 14.38 13.21
CA TRP A 266 1.38 15.53 13.45
C TRP A 266 -0.01 15.31 12.85
N ALA A 267 -1.04 15.76 13.55
CA ALA A 267 -2.38 15.93 13.03
C ALA A 267 -2.60 17.42 12.79
N VAL A 268 -2.88 17.81 11.56
CA VAL A 268 -3.11 19.20 11.15
C VAL A 268 -4.54 19.35 10.64
N LYS A 269 -5.35 20.25 11.20
CA LYS A 269 -6.69 20.55 10.69
C LYS A 269 -6.57 21.20 9.32
N LYS A 270 -7.48 20.86 8.40
CA LYS A 270 -7.53 21.48 7.06
C LYS A 270 -7.71 23.02 7.09
N SER A 271 -8.26 23.58 8.17
CA SER A 271 -8.35 25.04 8.38
C SER A 271 -7.00 25.74 8.36
N VAL A 272 -5.94 25.11 8.89
CA VAL A 272 -4.58 25.65 8.95
C VAL A 272 -4.02 25.93 7.56
N ILE A 273 -4.33 25.06 6.59
CA ILE A 273 -3.88 25.16 5.20
C ILE A 273 -4.96 25.80 4.29
N LYS A 274 -5.75 26.72 4.86
CA LYS A 274 -6.77 27.52 4.17
C LYS A 274 -7.82 26.68 3.41
N LYS A 275 -8.05 25.41 3.81
CA LYS A 275 -9.07 24.54 3.24
C LYS A 275 -10.31 24.42 4.14
N ARG A 276 -11.47 24.33 3.49
CA ARG A 276 -12.74 24.01 4.18
C ARG A 276 -12.75 22.54 4.61
N GLY A 277 -13.14 22.29 5.85
CA GLY A 277 -13.34 20.95 6.39
C GLY A 277 -12.86 20.81 7.83
N ARG A 278 -13.56 19.99 8.62
CA ARG A 278 -13.22 19.73 10.04
C ARG A 278 -12.27 18.54 10.23
N ARG A 279 -11.77 17.97 9.13
CA ARG A 279 -10.93 16.77 9.16
C ARG A 279 -9.47 17.15 9.35
N TYR A 280 -8.77 16.31 10.09
CA TYR A 280 -7.32 16.35 10.17
C TYR A 280 -6.70 15.66 8.95
N ILE A 281 -5.54 16.14 8.56
CA ILE A 281 -4.56 15.39 7.78
C ILE A 281 -3.41 14.99 8.71
N TYR A 282 -2.76 13.89 8.40
CA TYR A 282 -1.73 13.32 9.25
C TYR A 282 -0.39 13.38 8.53
N ILE A 283 0.52 14.17 9.11
CA ILE A 283 1.87 14.38 8.60
C ILE A 283 2.81 13.49 9.39
N SER A 284 3.60 12.69 8.69
CA SER A 284 4.61 11.82 9.33
C SER A 284 5.91 11.87 8.56
N PRO A 285 7.06 11.95 9.26
CA PRO A 285 8.37 11.77 8.63
C PRO A 285 8.40 10.49 7.80
N GLY A 286 8.85 10.62 6.55
CA GLY A 286 9.36 9.51 5.76
C GLY A 286 10.84 9.37 6.02
N TRP A 287 11.67 9.35 4.97
CA TRP A 287 13.12 9.23 5.08
C TRP A 287 13.80 10.60 5.02
N GLY A 288 14.95 10.79 5.69
CA GLY A 288 15.76 12.01 5.60
C GLY A 288 15.14 13.28 6.18
N VAL A 289 14.01 13.20 6.89
CA VAL A 289 13.31 14.35 7.49
C VAL A 289 13.02 14.08 8.97
N GLY A 290 13.28 15.06 9.84
CA GLY A 290 12.96 14.98 11.27
C GLY A 290 11.48 15.24 11.57
N LEU A 291 11.05 14.97 12.80
CA LEU A 291 9.66 15.19 13.23
C LEU A 291 9.22 16.65 13.08
N GLU A 292 9.98 17.59 13.64
CA GLU A 292 9.72 19.03 13.53
C GLU A 292 9.89 19.52 12.09
N GLY A 293 10.92 19.01 11.40
CA GLY A 293 11.18 19.30 9.99
C GLY A 293 9.99 18.93 9.10
N SER A 294 9.36 17.78 9.34
CA SER A 294 8.23 17.31 8.54
C SER A 294 7.04 18.26 8.56
N LEU A 295 6.75 18.86 9.72
CA LEU A 295 5.68 19.84 9.85
C LEU A 295 6.07 21.17 9.18
N LYS A 296 7.26 21.69 9.46
CA LYS A 296 7.73 22.96 8.89
C LYS A 296 7.75 22.92 7.36
N ILE A 297 8.35 21.87 6.79
CA ILE A 297 8.48 21.65 5.35
C ILE A 297 7.08 21.49 4.73
N TYR A 298 6.19 20.72 5.35
CA TYR A 298 4.82 20.56 4.87
C TYR A 298 4.05 21.89 4.81
N LEU A 299 4.12 22.70 5.88
CA LEU A 299 3.43 23.99 5.93
C LEU A 299 3.99 24.98 4.90
N LYS A 300 5.31 25.02 4.70
CA LYS A 300 5.96 25.81 3.64
C LYS A 300 5.44 25.40 2.25
N ALA A 301 5.42 24.09 1.98
CA ALA A 301 4.91 23.55 0.72
C ALA A 301 3.42 23.91 0.49
N ALA A 302 2.62 23.83 1.55
CA ALA A 302 1.20 24.15 1.51
C ALA A 302 0.93 25.64 1.23
N ASP A 303 1.75 26.53 1.78
CA ASP A 303 1.64 27.97 1.52
C ASP A 303 2.04 28.31 0.08
N ILE A 304 3.17 27.77 -0.41
CA ILE A 304 3.64 27.98 -1.79
C ILE A 304 2.59 27.53 -2.81
N ILE A 305 2.00 26.35 -2.64
CA ILE A 305 1.00 25.83 -3.59
C ILE A 305 -0.39 26.43 -3.37
N GLY A 306 -0.61 27.20 -2.30
CA GLY A 306 -1.89 27.78 -1.94
C GLY A 306 -2.94 26.74 -1.51
N GLY A 307 -2.55 25.66 -0.85
CA GLY A 307 -3.46 24.60 -0.40
C GLY A 307 -2.78 23.30 0.02
N GLU A 308 -3.47 22.17 -0.12
CA GLU A 308 -2.94 20.85 0.21
C GLU A 308 -2.13 20.29 -0.98
N PRO A 309 -0.78 20.12 -0.87
CA PRO A 309 0.06 19.75 -2.01
C PRO A 309 -0.35 18.43 -2.70
N VAL A 310 -0.70 17.42 -1.90
CA VAL A 310 -1.14 16.12 -2.40
C VAL A 310 -2.49 16.19 -3.12
N GLU A 311 -3.36 17.14 -2.76
CA GLU A 311 -4.62 17.30 -3.50
C GLU A 311 -4.40 17.91 -4.90
N ARG A 312 -3.31 18.66 -5.12
CA ARG A 312 -2.98 19.12 -6.47
C ARG A 312 -2.65 17.94 -7.37
N ALA A 313 -1.81 17.02 -6.90
CA ALA A 313 -1.51 15.76 -7.58
C ALA A 313 -2.79 14.91 -7.78
N HIS A 314 -3.65 14.84 -6.76
CA HIS A 314 -4.93 14.13 -6.85
C HIS A 314 -5.84 14.67 -7.96
N ARG A 315 -6.02 15.99 -8.05
CA ARG A 315 -6.81 16.59 -9.13
C ARG A 315 -6.19 16.42 -10.50
N CYS A 316 -4.87 16.33 -10.58
CA CYS A 316 -4.15 16.06 -11.81
C CYS A 316 -4.38 14.60 -12.27
N ALA A 317 -4.35 13.65 -11.34
CA ALA A 317 -4.60 12.23 -11.60
C ALA A 317 -6.09 11.91 -11.85
N ALA A 318 -7.02 12.63 -11.21
CA ALA A 318 -8.47 12.42 -11.34
C ALA A 318 -9.07 12.92 -12.67
N ARG A 319 -8.28 13.55 -13.54
CA ARG A 319 -8.69 14.00 -14.89
C ARG A 319 -8.46 12.92 -15.96
N TRP A 320 -8.39 11.67 -15.54
CA TRP A 320 -8.08 10.51 -16.36
C TRP A 320 -9.32 9.67 -16.64
#